data_AF-A0A7V3JQF8-F1
#
_entry.id   AF-A0A7V3JQF8-F1
#
_cell.length_a   1.000
_cell.length_b   1.000
_cell.length_c   1.000
_cell.angle_alpha   90.00
_cell.angle_beta   90.00
_cell.angle_gamma   90.00
#
_symmetry.space_group_name_H-M   'P 1'
#
loop_
_entity.id
_entity.type
_entity.pdbx_description
1 polymer ?
#
loop_
_entity_poly.entity_id
_entity_poly.type
_entity_poly.pdbx_seq_one_letter_code
_entity_poly.pdbx_strand_id
1 'polypeptide(L)'
;MASDYELSELVAGRAGIRVGGGTPEGTSVNTLKCYAAGCAKRATIHFIRAEARRVVEAVVLCDEHGTARLHEHWNRPGRIGPGTPERIGTGVVFDIDDLVLDELNIQDQPNWAGWLELIEVGGARRFGMRVDSFAWVVLSAELQGYQFPRPPTHQAMARLLKAIGARLDYVEIDKVTPGDVYVYEAKLHIEHAGTHVLVDLRPTDAIALALYCGVPIVVSQALLTMLR
;
A
#
# COMPACT_ATOMS: atom_id res chain seq x y z
N MET A 1 4.45 -12.69 19.80
CA MET A 1 3.94 -12.11 18.54
C MET A 1 4.02 -10.62 18.72
N ALA A 2 4.73 -9.91 17.84
CA ALA A 2 4.70 -8.46 17.87
C ALA A 2 3.25 -8.04 17.55
N SER A 3 2.67 -7.18 18.39
CA SER A 3 1.36 -6.58 18.10
C SER A 3 1.41 -5.79 16.79
N ASP A 4 0.27 -5.56 16.15
CA ASP A 4 0.19 -4.81 14.88
C ASP A 4 0.82 -3.41 15.01
N TYR A 5 0.80 -2.87 16.23
CA TYR A 5 1.45 -1.62 16.62
C TYR A 5 2.99 -1.73 16.64
N GLU A 6 3.55 -2.84 17.12
CA GLU A 6 5.00 -3.06 17.09
C GLU A 6 5.54 -3.27 15.67
N LEU A 7 4.71 -3.80 14.76
CA LEU A 7 5.07 -3.91 13.34
C LEU A 7 4.98 -2.56 12.62
N SER A 8 3.96 -1.72 12.89
CA SER A 8 3.91 -0.36 12.33
C SER A 8 5.08 0.50 12.83
N GLU A 9 5.48 0.38 14.10
CA GLU A 9 6.64 1.07 14.66
C GLU A 9 7.97 0.56 14.09
N LEU A 10 8.09 -0.75 13.82
CA LEU A 10 9.28 -1.34 13.22
C LEU A 10 9.46 -0.94 11.75
N VAL A 11 8.35 -0.82 11.04
CA VAL A 11 8.25 -0.30 9.66
C VAL A 11 8.54 1.20 9.64
N ALA A 12 8.02 1.99 10.59
CA ALA A 12 8.36 3.40 10.73
C ALA A 12 9.84 3.62 11.13
N GLY A 13 10.40 2.77 11.97
CA GLY A 13 11.79 2.87 12.45
C GLY A 13 12.85 2.44 11.42
N ARG A 14 12.53 1.53 10.49
CA ARG A 14 13.49 1.01 9.49
C ARG A 14 13.44 1.67 8.12
N ALA A 15 12.38 2.41 7.77
CA ALA A 15 12.28 3.10 6.47
C ALA A 15 13.32 4.21 6.25
N GLY A 16 14.23 4.45 7.19
CA GLY A 16 15.09 5.63 7.16
C GLY A 16 14.27 6.92 7.17
N ILE A 17 13.05 6.89 7.76
CA ILE A 17 12.31 8.10 8.12
C ILE A 17 13.31 8.97 8.85
N ARG A 18 13.65 10.13 8.27
CA ARG A 18 14.52 11.10 8.93
C ARG A 18 13.74 11.64 10.14
N VAL A 19 13.70 10.88 11.24
CA VAL A 19 13.65 11.45 12.58
C VAL A 19 14.89 12.32 12.66
N GLY A 20 14.70 13.63 12.70
CA GLY A 20 15.78 14.61 12.71
C GLY A 20 16.92 14.18 13.64
N GLY A 21 18.14 14.37 13.16
CA GLY A 21 19.42 13.96 13.75
C GLY A 21 19.40 13.51 15.22
N GLY A 22 19.59 12.21 15.41
CA GLY A 22 19.87 11.60 16.70
C GLY A 22 20.07 10.10 16.53
N THR A 23 21.21 9.57 16.96
CA THR A 23 21.59 8.16 16.88
C THR A 23 20.60 7.23 17.61
N PRO A 24 20.38 5.98 17.13
CA PRO A 24 19.39 5.08 17.71
C PRO A 24 20.00 4.27 18.86
N GLU A 25 19.98 4.81 20.07
CA GLU A 25 20.08 4.01 21.30
C GLU A 25 18.98 4.43 22.28
N GLY A 26 18.04 3.53 22.56
CA GLY A 26 17.23 3.58 23.78
C GLY A 26 15.93 4.40 23.77
N THR A 27 15.32 4.73 22.64
CA THR A 27 14.02 5.42 22.64
C THR A 27 12.87 4.48 23.02
N SER A 28 12.26 4.75 24.17
CA SER A 28 11.03 4.12 24.65
C SER A 28 9.87 4.29 23.66
N VAL A 29 9.13 3.20 23.49
CA VAL A 29 7.99 2.85 22.61
C VAL A 29 6.76 3.78 22.66
N ASN A 30 6.89 5.12 22.70
CA ASN A 30 5.69 5.99 22.82
C ASN A 30 5.74 7.44 22.29
N THR A 31 6.68 7.86 21.44
CA THR A 31 6.73 9.30 21.03
C THR A 31 7.30 9.57 19.62
N LEU A 32 6.69 9.03 18.56
CA LEU A 32 6.95 9.59 17.22
C LEU A 32 6.53 11.07 17.23
N LYS A 33 7.47 11.98 16.94
CA LYS A 33 7.21 13.42 16.82
C LYS A 33 6.82 13.76 15.39
N CYS A 34 5.95 14.76 15.25
CA CYS A 34 5.61 15.32 13.95
C CYS A 34 6.88 15.75 13.18
N TYR A 35 6.96 15.36 11.90
CA TYR A 35 8.07 15.72 11.02
C TYR A 35 8.08 17.20 10.61
N ALA A 36 6.95 17.92 10.77
CA ALA A 36 6.87 19.33 10.42
C ALA A 36 7.86 20.19 11.24
N ALA A 37 8.56 21.09 10.57
CA ALA A 37 9.58 21.93 11.18
C ALA A 37 9.04 22.72 12.37
N GLY A 38 9.70 22.61 13.53
CA GLY A 38 9.31 23.30 14.76
C GLY A 38 8.10 22.70 15.49
N CYS A 39 7.52 21.60 14.99
CA CYS A 39 6.39 20.95 15.65
C CYS A 39 6.84 19.95 16.71
N ALA A 40 6.32 20.10 17.94
CA ALA A 40 6.59 19.18 19.05
C ALA A 40 5.44 18.18 19.32
N LYS A 41 4.36 18.24 18.53
CA LYS A 41 3.18 17.37 18.70
C LYS A 41 3.51 15.91 18.37
N ARG A 42 2.79 14.99 19.00
CA ARG A 42 2.82 13.56 18.65
C ARG A 42 2.33 13.36 17.22
N ALA A 43 3.03 12.53 16.46
CA ALA A 43 2.58 12.08 15.16
C ALA A 43 1.52 10.97 15.30
N THR A 44 0.51 11.04 14.45
CA THR A 44 -0.62 10.10 14.39
C THR A 44 -0.96 9.70 12.97
N ILE A 45 -0.45 10.40 11.96
CA ILE A 45 -0.71 10.11 10.55
C ILE A 45 0.62 9.77 9.86
N HIS A 46 0.67 8.60 9.23
CA HIS A 46 1.84 8.07 8.52
C HIS A 46 1.61 8.21 7.03
N PHE A 47 2.58 8.77 6.33
CA PHE A 47 2.58 8.90 4.87
C PHE A 47 3.77 8.15 4.28
N ILE A 48 3.50 7.37 3.25
CA ILE A 48 4.53 6.74 2.41
C ILE A 48 4.19 7.06 0.98
N ARG A 49 5.17 7.59 0.24
CA ARG A 49 5.10 7.76 -1.20
C ARG A 49 6.06 6.80 -1.85
N ALA A 50 5.60 6.12 -2.89
CA ALA A 50 6.38 5.18 -3.66
C ALA A 50 6.43 5.57 -5.15
N GLU A 51 7.53 5.19 -5.80
CA GLU A 51 7.71 5.24 -7.24
C GLU A 51 8.50 4.02 -7.69
N ALA A 52 8.07 3.35 -8.75
CA ALA A 52 8.66 2.10 -9.23
C ALA A 52 8.80 1.06 -8.09
N ARG A 53 7.74 0.93 -7.27
CA ARG A 53 7.66 0.08 -6.06
C ARG A 53 8.74 0.33 -5.01
N ARG A 54 9.32 1.53 -4.97
CA ARG A 54 10.31 1.93 -3.97
C ARG A 54 9.84 3.13 -3.21
N VAL A 55 10.03 3.12 -1.90
CA VAL A 55 9.76 4.28 -1.06
C VAL A 55 10.67 5.44 -1.47
N VAL A 56 10.06 6.54 -1.90
CA VAL A 56 10.76 7.79 -2.23
C VAL A 56 10.58 8.85 -1.14
N GLU A 57 9.56 8.71 -0.29
CA GLU A 57 9.35 9.53 0.88
C GLU A 57 8.56 8.75 1.94
N ALA A 58 8.93 8.91 3.20
CA ALA A 58 8.14 8.43 4.33
C ALA A 58 8.21 9.47 5.45
N VAL A 59 7.05 9.95 5.91
CA VAL A 59 6.96 10.95 6.99
C VAL A 59 5.81 10.62 7.92
N VAL A 60 5.95 11.07 9.17
CA VAL A 60 4.89 10.97 10.18
C VAL A 60 4.52 12.38 10.65
N LEU A 61 3.24 12.68 10.73
CA LEU A 61 2.72 14.02 11.04
C LEU A 61 1.70 13.93 12.17
N CYS A 62 1.59 14.99 12.97
CA CYS A 62 0.46 15.13 13.90
C CYS A 62 -0.82 15.39 13.13
N ASP A 63 -1.96 15.17 13.77
CA ASP A 63 -3.31 15.40 13.22
C ASP A 63 -3.45 16.66 12.37
N GLU A 64 -3.07 17.83 12.90
CA GLU A 64 -3.16 19.12 12.19
C GLU A 64 -2.32 19.15 10.89
N HIS A 65 -1.03 18.82 10.96
CA HIS A 65 -0.14 18.84 9.79
C HIS A 65 -0.45 17.71 8.81
N GLY A 66 -0.85 16.54 9.30
CA GLY A 66 -1.26 15.42 8.46
C GLY A 66 -2.55 15.70 7.72
N THR A 67 -3.53 16.33 8.37
CA THR A 67 -4.77 16.79 7.73
C THR A 67 -4.48 17.84 6.66
N ALA A 68 -3.60 18.81 6.93
CA ALA A 68 -3.16 19.78 5.93
C ALA A 68 -2.48 19.10 4.72
N ARG A 69 -1.59 18.13 4.96
CA ARG A 69 -0.93 17.35 3.90
C ARG A 69 -1.90 16.50 3.10
N LEU A 70 -2.90 15.87 3.74
CA LEU A 70 -3.96 15.14 3.05
C LEU A 70 -4.76 16.08 2.14
N HIS A 71 -5.14 17.26 2.65
CA HIS A 71 -5.83 18.26 1.84
C HIS A 71 -4.99 18.68 0.62
N GLU A 72 -3.69 18.92 0.79
CA GLU A 72 -2.79 19.18 -0.34
C GLU A 72 -2.70 18.00 -1.31
N HIS A 73 -2.58 16.77 -0.80
CA HIS A 73 -2.49 15.55 -1.61
C HIS A 73 -3.74 15.37 -2.48
N TRP A 74 -4.95 15.55 -1.94
CA TRP A 74 -6.19 15.41 -2.71
C TRP A 74 -6.39 16.53 -3.75
N ASN A 75 -5.79 17.69 -3.53
CA ASN A 75 -5.87 18.84 -4.43
C ASN A 75 -4.66 18.99 -5.36
N ARG A 76 -3.68 18.08 -5.30
CA ARG A 76 -2.44 18.18 -6.09
C ARG A 76 -2.72 18.02 -7.59
N PRO A 77 -2.02 18.76 -8.46
CA PRO A 77 -2.08 18.55 -9.91
C PRO A 77 -1.81 17.08 -10.28
N GLY A 78 -2.42 16.62 -11.38
CA GLY A 78 -2.14 15.31 -11.95
C GLY A 78 -0.64 15.14 -12.21
N ARG A 79 -0.09 14.02 -11.73
CA ARG A 79 1.26 13.57 -12.08
C ARG A 79 1.16 12.40 -13.05
N ILE A 80 2.22 12.19 -13.84
CA ILE A 80 2.36 11.00 -14.68
C ILE A 80 3.08 9.94 -13.86
N GLY A 81 2.52 8.73 -13.80
CA GLY A 81 3.14 7.63 -13.08
C GLY A 81 4.47 7.22 -13.71
N PRO A 82 5.37 6.60 -12.93
CA PRO A 82 6.68 6.20 -13.42
C PRO A 82 6.57 5.14 -14.52
N GLY A 83 7.59 5.04 -15.36
CA GLY A 83 7.67 4.02 -16.41
C GLY A 83 6.99 4.39 -17.73
N THR A 84 6.81 3.40 -18.60
CA THR A 84 6.14 3.54 -19.91
C THR A 84 4.77 2.88 -19.86
N PRO A 85 3.74 3.45 -20.52
CA PRO A 85 2.40 2.87 -20.55
C PRO A 85 2.41 1.37 -20.84
N GLU A 86 1.77 0.61 -19.96
CA GLU A 86 1.73 -0.85 -20.03
C GLU A 86 0.29 -1.36 -19.85
N ARG A 87 -0.04 -2.42 -20.58
CA ARG A 87 -1.35 -3.07 -20.55
C ARG A 87 -1.20 -4.58 -20.56
N ILE A 88 -2.11 -5.26 -19.86
CA ILE A 88 -2.24 -6.72 -19.87
C ILE A 88 -3.69 -7.03 -20.24
N GLY A 89 -3.89 -7.66 -21.40
CA GLY A 89 -5.22 -7.80 -21.99
C GLY A 89 -5.89 -6.44 -22.19
N THR A 90 -7.10 -6.27 -21.64
CA THR A 90 -7.81 -4.98 -21.64
C THR A 90 -7.47 -4.10 -20.43
N GLY A 91 -6.80 -4.66 -19.42
CA GLY A 91 -6.41 -3.98 -18.20
C GLY A 91 -5.26 -3.01 -18.39
N VAL A 92 -5.11 -2.10 -17.43
CA VAL A 92 -4.07 -1.07 -17.40
C VAL A 92 -3.17 -1.34 -16.21
N VAL A 93 -1.85 -1.23 -16.39
CA VAL A 93 -0.90 -1.46 -15.29
C VAL A 93 -0.77 -0.20 -14.43
N PHE A 94 -0.83 -0.42 -13.12
CA PHE A 94 -0.67 0.60 -12.09
C PHE A 94 0.53 0.28 -11.21
N ASP A 95 1.05 1.31 -10.56
CA ASP A 95 2.05 1.23 -9.50
C ASP A 95 1.50 1.87 -8.21
N ILE A 96 2.13 1.58 -7.08
CA ILE A 96 1.79 2.21 -5.81
C ILE A 96 2.26 3.67 -5.83
N ASP A 97 1.36 4.60 -5.54
CA ASP A 97 1.65 6.03 -5.45
C ASP A 97 1.85 6.45 -4.00
N ASP A 98 0.77 6.41 -3.22
CA ASP A 98 0.75 6.87 -1.84
C ASP A 98 0.04 5.84 -0.95
N LEU A 99 0.55 5.67 0.27
CA LEU A 99 -0.01 4.80 1.29
C LEU A 99 -0.05 5.59 2.60
N VAL A 100 -1.25 5.79 3.15
CA VAL A 100 -1.49 6.63 4.32
C VAL A 100 -2.20 5.85 5.41
N LEU A 101 -1.76 5.99 6.66
CA LEU A 101 -2.43 5.47 7.85
C LEU A 101 -2.72 6.62 8.80
N ASP A 102 -3.95 6.70 9.28
CA ASP A 102 -4.35 7.61 10.35
C ASP A 102 -4.68 6.80 11.60
N GLU A 103 -3.80 6.87 12.61
CA GLU A 103 -3.97 6.15 13.87
C GLU A 103 -5.22 6.57 14.64
N LEU A 104 -5.64 7.84 14.52
CA LEU A 104 -6.83 8.33 15.23
C LEU A 104 -8.09 7.67 14.68
N ASN A 105 -8.13 7.44 13.36
CA ASN A 105 -9.25 6.75 12.72
C ASN A 105 -9.34 5.26 13.08
N ILE A 106 -8.29 4.64 13.63
CA ILE A 106 -8.34 3.20 14.01
C ILE A 106 -9.36 2.98 15.13
N GLN A 107 -9.47 3.92 16.08
CA GLN A 107 -10.37 3.77 17.24
C GLN A 107 -11.83 3.91 16.83
N ASP A 108 -12.12 4.83 15.91
CA ASP A 108 -13.49 5.16 15.51
C ASP A 108 -13.97 4.32 14.32
N GLN A 109 -13.07 3.95 13.41
CA GLN A 109 -13.35 3.26 12.15
C GLN A 109 -12.23 2.27 11.78
N PRO A 110 -12.10 1.14 12.49
CA PRO A 110 -10.95 0.22 12.35
C PRO A 110 -10.76 -0.33 10.94
N ASN A 111 -11.83 -0.46 10.17
CA ASN A 111 -11.78 -0.94 8.78
C ASN A 111 -11.38 0.13 7.76
N TRP A 112 -11.37 1.42 8.13
CA TRP A 112 -11.05 2.57 7.25
C TRP A 112 -9.91 3.42 7.82
N ALA A 113 -8.96 2.76 8.49
CA ALA A 113 -7.81 3.39 9.13
C ALA A 113 -6.90 4.17 8.17
N GLY A 114 -6.91 3.86 6.87
CA GLY A 114 -6.00 4.47 5.93
C GLY A 114 -6.50 4.50 4.48
N TRP A 115 -5.59 4.92 3.60
CA TRP A 115 -5.78 5.00 2.16
C TRP A 115 -4.59 4.40 1.41
N LEU A 116 -4.89 3.75 0.29
CA LEU A 116 -3.92 3.39 -0.74
C LEU A 116 -4.32 4.07 -2.04
N GLU A 117 -3.39 4.81 -2.64
CA GLU A 117 -3.52 5.36 -3.99
C GLU A 117 -2.58 4.62 -4.94
N LEU A 118 -3.12 4.22 -6.08
CA LEU A 118 -2.40 3.68 -7.22
C LEU A 118 -2.35 4.73 -8.34
N ILE A 119 -1.25 4.73 -9.09
CA ILE A 119 -1.07 5.57 -10.28
C ILE A 119 -0.78 4.73 -11.51
N GLU A 120 -1.37 5.10 -12.64
CA GLU A 120 -1.13 4.43 -13.92
C GLU A 120 0.34 4.56 -14.33
N VAL A 121 0.98 3.44 -14.65
CA VAL A 121 2.35 3.41 -15.16
C VAL A 121 2.41 4.18 -16.48
N GLY A 122 3.24 5.24 -16.54
CA GLY A 122 3.36 6.11 -17.70
C GLY A 122 2.11 6.93 -18.06
N GLY A 123 1.09 6.98 -17.20
CA GLY A 123 -0.16 7.70 -17.43
C GLY A 123 -0.61 8.57 -16.26
N ALA A 124 -1.72 9.30 -16.44
CA ALA A 124 -2.20 10.30 -15.48
C ALA A 124 -3.33 9.79 -14.56
N ARG A 125 -3.85 8.58 -14.80
CA ARG A 125 -4.99 8.05 -14.04
C ARG A 125 -4.55 7.61 -12.65
N ARG A 126 -5.44 7.81 -11.67
CA ARG A 126 -5.27 7.36 -10.29
C ARG A 126 -6.44 6.48 -9.88
N PHE A 127 -6.18 5.54 -8.97
CA PHE A 127 -7.18 4.66 -8.39
C PHE A 127 -6.92 4.58 -6.89
N GLY A 128 -7.84 5.07 -6.08
CA GLY A 128 -7.72 5.11 -4.62
C GLY A 128 -8.71 4.19 -3.93
N MET A 129 -8.30 3.55 -2.85
CA MET A 129 -9.19 2.76 -1.99
C MET A 129 -8.82 2.87 -0.52
N ARG A 130 -9.79 2.60 0.35
CA ARG A 130 -9.59 2.51 1.80
C ARG A 130 -8.85 1.23 2.14
N VAL A 131 -8.00 1.31 3.16
CA VAL A 131 -7.29 0.16 3.72
C VAL A 131 -7.45 0.14 5.24
N ASP A 132 -7.48 -1.07 5.79
CA ASP A 132 -7.35 -1.28 7.22
C ASP A 132 -5.88 -1.17 7.67
N SER A 133 -5.65 -1.14 8.98
CA SER A 133 -4.31 -1.02 9.55
C SER A 133 -3.41 -2.22 9.23
N PHE A 134 -3.96 -3.43 9.14
CA PHE A 134 -3.20 -4.64 8.82
C PHE A 134 -2.68 -4.61 7.39
N ALA A 135 -3.55 -4.25 6.43
CA ALA A 135 -3.19 -4.06 5.04
C ALA A 135 -2.11 -2.98 4.90
N TRP A 136 -2.23 -1.86 5.60
CA TRP A 136 -1.21 -0.83 5.61
C TRP A 136 0.15 -1.37 6.07
N VAL A 137 0.19 -2.08 7.20
CA VAL A 137 1.44 -2.65 7.75
C VAL A 137 2.11 -3.60 6.76
N VAL A 138 1.34 -4.50 6.15
CA VAL A 138 1.87 -5.46 5.18
C VAL A 138 2.41 -4.75 3.94
N LEU A 139 1.63 -3.88 3.31
CA LEU A 139 2.04 -3.16 2.10
C LEU A 139 3.27 -2.28 2.35
N SER A 140 3.28 -1.59 3.49
CA SER A 140 4.39 -0.73 3.90
C SER A 140 5.67 -1.53 4.12
N ALA A 141 5.59 -2.68 4.79
CA ALA A 141 6.74 -3.56 4.99
C ALA A 141 7.30 -4.10 3.66
N GLU A 142 6.43 -4.50 2.73
CA GLU A 142 6.84 -4.99 1.40
C GLU A 142 7.53 -3.87 0.58
N LEU A 143 6.96 -2.66 0.55
CA LEU A 143 7.55 -1.50 -0.15
C LEU A 143 8.92 -1.11 0.40
N GLN A 144 9.14 -1.30 1.69
CA GLN A 144 10.41 -1.03 2.37
C GLN A 144 11.41 -2.19 2.27
N GLY A 145 11.02 -3.33 1.69
CA GLY A 145 11.85 -4.52 1.61
C GLY A 145 12.14 -5.15 2.98
N TYR A 146 11.25 -4.95 3.96
CA TYR A 146 11.44 -5.46 5.32
C TYR A 146 11.50 -7.00 5.33
N GLN A 147 12.58 -7.53 5.91
CA GLN A 147 12.80 -8.97 6.03
C GLN A 147 12.21 -9.47 7.35
N PHE A 148 11.06 -10.14 7.27
CA PHE A 148 10.43 -10.77 8.42
C PHE A 148 11.23 -12.00 8.89
N PRO A 149 11.41 -12.23 10.21
CA PRO A 149 12.08 -13.43 10.74
C PRO A 149 11.40 -14.74 10.32
N ARG A 150 10.08 -14.69 10.11
CA ARG A 150 9.24 -15.77 9.57
C ARG A 150 8.30 -15.17 8.53
N PRO A 151 7.97 -15.90 7.44
CA PRO A 151 7.12 -15.35 6.39
C PRO A 151 5.72 -15.01 6.93
N PRO A 152 5.21 -13.77 6.74
CA PRO A 152 3.82 -13.44 6.98
C PRO A 152 2.91 -14.16 5.97
N THR A 153 1.60 -14.11 6.20
CA THR A 153 0.59 -14.89 5.46
C THR A 153 0.71 -14.76 3.93
N HIS A 154 0.85 -13.53 3.41
CA HIS A 154 0.97 -13.31 1.97
C HIS A 154 2.26 -13.91 1.39
N GLN A 155 3.39 -13.77 2.07
CA GLN A 155 4.64 -14.41 1.65
C GLN A 155 4.55 -15.94 1.74
N ALA A 156 3.88 -16.48 2.76
CA ALA A 156 3.66 -17.92 2.89
C ALA A 156 2.78 -18.45 1.75
N MET A 157 1.75 -17.71 1.36
CA MET A 157 0.89 -18.02 0.21
C MET A 157 1.66 -17.99 -1.12
N ALA A 158 2.50 -16.97 -1.35
CA ALA A 158 3.37 -16.92 -2.52
C ALA A 158 4.34 -18.13 -2.58
N ARG A 159 4.91 -18.51 -1.42
CA ARG A 159 5.76 -19.70 -1.30
C ARG A 159 4.98 -20.99 -1.56
N LEU A 160 3.72 -21.07 -1.13
CA LEU A 160 2.84 -22.20 -1.40
C LEU A 160 2.58 -22.35 -2.91
N LEU A 161 2.22 -21.26 -3.60
CA LEU A 161 2.05 -21.26 -5.06
C LEU A 161 3.29 -21.79 -5.76
N LYS A 162 4.47 -21.27 -5.39
CA LYS A 162 5.74 -21.74 -5.94
C LYS A 162 6.01 -23.21 -5.64
N ALA A 163 5.70 -23.67 -4.42
CA ALA A 163 5.95 -25.05 -4.00
C ALA A 163 5.10 -26.08 -4.77
N ILE A 164 3.89 -25.69 -5.20
CA ILE A 164 3.03 -26.54 -6.03
C ILE A 164 3.30 -26.39 -7.54
N GLY A 165 4.32 -25.62 -7.93
CA GLY A 165 4.66 -25.39 -9.33
C GLY A 165 3.75 -24.39 -10.05
N ALA A 166 3.03 -23.55 -9.29
CA ALA A 166 2.23 -22.46 -9.84
C ALA A 166 3.02 -21.15 -9.87
N ARG A 167 2.77 -20.32 -10.87
CA ARG A 167 3.34 -18.98 -11.03
C ARG A 167 2.24 -17.94 -11.03
N LEU A 168 2.33 -16.95 -10.16
CA LEU A 168 1.50 -15.75 -10.26
C LEU A 168 2.04 -14.90 -11.42
N ASP A 169 1.20 -14.57 -12.40
CA ASP A 169 1.59 -13.76 -13.56
C ASP A 169 1.32 -12.27 -13.32
N TYR A 170 0.16 -11.94 -12.77
CA TYR A 170 -0.23 -10.58 -12.36
C TYR A 170 -1.44 -10.66 -11.43
N VAL A 171 -1.83 -9.50 -10.88
CA VAL A 171 -3.11 -9.35 -10.15
C VAL A 171 -3.98 -8.33 -10.85
N GLU A 172 -5.29 -8.53 -10.83
CA GLU A 172 -6.25 -7.63 -11.47
C GLU A 172 -7.33 -7.18 -10.48
N ILE A 173 -7.51 -5.86 -10.34
CA ILE A 173 -8.67 -5.27 -9.66
C ILE A 173 -9.71 -5.00 -10.76
N ASP A 174 -10.78 -5.78 -10.79
CA ASP A 174 -11.66 -5.84 -11.95
C ASP A 174 -13.11 -5.42 -11.69
N LYS A 175 -13.55 -5.49 -10.44
CA LYS A 175 -14.95 -5.26 -10.08
C LYS A 175 -15.08 -4.35 -8.87
N VAL A 176 -16.15 -3.57 -8.89
CA VAL A 176 -16.64 -2.82 -7.75
C VAL A 176 -18.12 -3.13 -7.56
N THR A 177 -18.49 -3.45 -6.34
CA THR A 177 -19.90 -3.52 -5.93
C THR A 177 -20.27 -2.16 -5.33
N PRO A 178 -21.19 -1.39 -5.96
CA PRO A 178 -21.63 -0.11 -5.44
C PRO A 178 -22.49 -0.30 -4.19
N GLY A 179 -22.37 0.63 -3.24
CA GLY A 179 -23.10 0.67 -1.98
C GLY A 179 -22.68 1.93 -1.19
N ASP A 180 -23.02 2.00 0.10
CA ASP A 180 -22.57 3.10 0.97
C ASP A 180 -21.03 3.18 1.04
N VAL A 181 -20.36 2.05 0.77
CA VAL A 181 -18.92 1.93 0.62
C VAL A 181 -18.63 1.10 -0.63
N TYR A 182 -17.70 1.54 -1.48
CA TYR A 182 -17.25 0.75 -2.62
C TYR A 182 -16.51 -0.50 -2.14
N VAL A 183 -17.04 -1.68 -2.51
CA VAL A 183 -16.39 -2.96 -2.25
C VAL A 183 -15.71 -3.41 -3.54
N TYR A 184 -14.39 -3.31 -3.57
CA TYR A 184 -13.58 -3.74 -4.71
C TYR A 184 -13.21 -5.22 -4.57
N GLU A 185 -13.20 -5.93 -5.68
CA GLU A 185 -12.77 -7.33 -5.79
C GLU A 185 -11.52 -7.40 -6.68
N ALA A 186 -10.67 -8.40 -6.44
CA ALA A 186 -9.48 -8.63 -7.24
C ALA A 186 -9.25 -10.12 -7.51
N LYS A 187 -8.50 -10.40 -8.57
CA LYS A 187 -8.14 -11.76 -8.97
C LYS A 187 -6.64 -11.92 -9.06
N LEU A 188 -6.17 -13.08 -8.61
CA LEU A 188 -4.85 -13.59 -8.94
C LEU A 188 -4.93 -14.30 -10.29
N HIS A 189 -4.06 -13.93 -11.22
CA HIS A 189 -3.89 -14.61 -12.51
C HIS A 189 -2.71 -15.57 -12.39
N ILE A 190 -3.01 -16.86 -12.29
CA ILE A 190 -2.02 -17.90 -11.98
C ILE A 190 -1.86 -18.86 -13.16
N GLU A 191 -0.63 -19.12 -13.56
CA GLU A 191 -0.28 -20.23 -14.45
C GLU A 191 0.09 -21.45 -13.62
N HIS A 192 -0.54 -22.58 -13.91
CA HIS A 192 -0.21 -23.87 -13.29
C HIS A 192 -0.45 -25.01 -14.28
N ALA A 193 0.61 -25.77 -14.56
CA ALA A 193 0.57 -26.92 -15.47
C ALA A 193 -0.02 -26.59 -16.86
N GLY A 194 0.29 -25.39 -17.39
CA GLY A 194 -0.21 -24.93 -18.68
C GLY A 194 -1.69 -24.50 -18.67
N THR A 195 -2.31 -24.44 -17.48
CA THR A 195 -3.67 -23.91 -17.30
C THR A 195 -3.62 -22.55 -16.61
N HIS A 196 -4.57 -21.68 -16.97
CA HIS A 196 -4.73 -20.38 -16.33
C HIS A 196 -5.85 -20.46 -15.28
N VAL A 197 -5.50 -20.17 -14.03
CA VAL A 197 -6.37 -20.26 -12.86
C VAL A 197 -6.60 -18.86 -12.32
N LEU A 198 -7.87 -18.54 -12.04
CA LEU A 198 -8.28 -17.30 -11.39
C LEU A 198 -8.66 -17.60 -9.95
N VAL A 199 -8.10 -16.83 -9.01
CA VAL A 199 -8.46 -16.92 -7.59
C VAL A 199 -8.91 -15.56 -7.11
N ASP A 200 -10.11 -15.50 -6.54
CA ASP A 200 -10.71 -14.28 -5.99
C ASP A 200 -10.08 -13.90 -4.64
N LEU A 201 -9.71 -12.64 -4.50
CA LEU A 201 -9.07 -12.05 -3.32
C LEU A 201 -9.55 -10.62 -3.09
N ARG A 202 -9.34 -10.10 -1.87
CA ARG A 202 -9.43 -8.66 -1.62
C ARG A 202 -8.28 -7.94 -2.33
N PRO A 203 -8.49 -6.72 -2.86
CA PRO A 203 -7.45 -5.97 -3.58
C PRO A 203 -6.17 -5.75 -2.78
N THR A 204 -6.26 -5.43 -1.48
CA THR A 204 -5.08 -5.22 -0.63
C THR A 204 -4.21 -6.48 -0.50
N ASP A 205 -4.84 -7.64 -0.37
CA ASP A 205 -4.15 -8.93 -0.30
C ASP A 205 -3.50 -9.30 -1.64
N ALA A 206 -4.20 -9.04 -2.74
CA ALA A 206 -3.67 -9.25 -4.09
C ALA A 206 -2.47 -8.34 -4.38
N ILE A 207 -2.54 -7.06 -4.01
CA ILE A 207 -1.44 -6.10 -4.16
C ILE A 207 -0.23 -6.51 -3.30
N ALA A 208 -0.43 -6.96 -2.06
CA ALA A 208 0.66 -7.43 -1.22
C ALA A 208 1.41 -8.61 -1.86
N LEU A 209 0.67 -9.58 -2.43
CA LEU A 209 1.27 -10.66 -3.22
C LEU A 209 2.00 -10.14 -4.46
N ALA A 210 1.43 -9.14 -5.15
CA ALA A 210 2.04 -8.57 -6.35
C ALA A 210 3.36 -7.87 -6.06
N LEU A 211 3.44 -7.16 -4.93
CA LEU A 211 4.68 -6.54 -4.44
C LEU A 211 5.73 -7.61 -4.12
N TYR A 212 5.37 -8.63 -3.33
CA TYR A 212 6.31 -9.69 -2.95
C TYR A 212 6.81 -10.52 -4.14
N CYS A 213 5.91 -10.89 -5.06
CA CYS A 213 6.25 -11.68 -6.24
C CYS A 213 6.90 -10.84 -7.36
N GLY A 214 6.86 -9.51 -7.26
CA GLY A 214 7.38 -8.61 -8.31
C GLY A 214 6.57 -8.65 -9.60
N VAL A 215 5.26 -8.93 -9.52
CA VAL A 215 4.37 -9.06 -10.70
C VAL A 215 3.46 -7.84 -10.86
N PRO A 216 2.97 -7.52 -12.08
CA PRO A 216 2.15 -6.35 -12.35
C PRO A 216 0.86 -6.24 -11.52
N ILE A 217 0.47 -5.01 -11.19
CA ILE A 217 -0.85 -4.69 -10.61
C ILE A 217 -1.68 -4.10 -11.75
N VAL A 218 -2.80 -4.74 -12.06
CA VAL A 218 -3.67 -4.37 -13.18
C VAL A 218 -4.99 -3.84 -12.62
N VAL A 219 -5.51 -2.77 -13.21
CA VAL A 219 -6.88 -2.32 -12.97
C VAL A 219 -7.65 -2.45 -14.28
N SER A 220 -8.82 -3.09 -14.23
CA SER A 220 -9.60 -3.32 -15.44
C SER A 220 -10.08 -2.01 -16.05
N GLN A 221 -10.09 -1.95 -17.39
CA GLN A 221 -10.56 -0.75 -18.09
C GLN A 221 -12.05 -0.49 -17.83
N ALA A 222 -12.85 -1.53 -17.59
CA ALA A 222 -14.26 -1.40 -17.23
C ALA A 222 -14.41 -0.65 -15.90
N LEU A 223 -13.67 -1.08 -14.86
CA LEU A 223 -13.66 -0.42 -13.56
C LEU A 223 -13.21 1.05 -13.66
N LEU A 224 -12.12 1.32 -14.38
CA LEU A 224 -11.63 2.69 -14.59
C LEU A 224 -12.63 3.59 -15.31
N THR A 225 -13.53 3.02 -16.12
CA THR A 225 -14.55 3.78 -16.85
C THR A 225 -15.75 4.08 -15.94
N MET A 226 -16.06 3.19 -15.01
CA MET A 226 -17.14 3.38 -14.03
C MET A 226 -16.81 4.45 -12.98
N LEU A 227 -15.53 4.67 -12.69
CA LEU A 227 -15.06 5.62 -11.67
C LEU A 227 -14.83 7.04 -12.22
N ARG A 228 -15.29 7.33 -13.44
CA ARG A 228 -15.18 8.66 -14.07
C ARG A 228 -16.31 9.59 -13.67
#